data_AF-A0A7Y2WXF9-F1
#
_entry.id   AF-A0A7Y2WXF9-F1
#
_cell.length_a   1.000
_cell.length_b   1.000
_cell.length_c   1.000
_cell.angle_alpha   90.00
_cell.angle_beta   90.00
_cell.angle_gamma   90.00
#
_symmetry.space_group_name_H-M   'P 1'
#
loop_
_entity.id
_entity.type
_entity.pdbx_description
1 polymer ?
#
loop_
_entity_poly.entity_id
_entity_poly.type
_entity_poly.pdbx_seq_one_letter_code
_entity_poly.pdbx_strand_id
1 'polypeptide(L)'
;MNDNPAAQLALLRARRAATTDSALCAALDAAIAALEAAMSRGSAAGSGIHFGSGGQFGDVSIGDVAGRDIIKGDRITTGDITGSSGVAIGRGAQSSVRTVHTGGGDYAEGSIDKRKGTFVSGDQFTMSGNFSGAILNIKSTLSNVTQSIGASSNGDTAAKAQLQELIAQLGAELEKTPKDSEGDAEAVAETAKHAVEQATKAKPNKALVQISAEGLKAAAQNLAAALPAVLPIATKIAETIQRFV
;
A
#
# COMPACT_ATOMS: atom_id res chain seq x y z
N MET A 1 -17.89 -2.79 14.44
CA MET A 1 -19.29 -2.78 14.93
C MET A 1 -19.59 -4.19 15.42
N ASN A 2 -20.15 -4.36 16.62
CA ASN A 2 -20.32 -5.68 17.23
C ASN A 2 -21.44 -6.47 16.53
N ASP A 3 -21.07 -7.48 15.74
CA ASP A 3 -21.98 -8.42 15.08
C ASP A 3 -22.48 -9.52 16.04
N ASN A 4 -23.03 -9.12 17.20
CA ASN A 4 -23.67 -10.07 18.10
C ASN A 4 -25.17 -10.15 17.77
N PRO A 5 -25.67 -11.25 17.17
CA PRO A 5 -27.08 -11.38 16.79
C PRO A 5 -28.02 -11.30 18.00
N ALA A 6 -27.58 -11.70 19.20
CA ALA A 6 -28.37 -11.57 20.42
C ALA A 6 -28.56 -10.10 20.84
N ALA A 7 -27.54 -9.26 20.64
CA ALA A 7 -27.62 -7.82 20.94
C ALA A 7 -28.56 -7.09 19.95
N GLN A 8 -28.54 -7.50 18.67
CA GLN A 8 -29.44 -6.95 17.65
C GLN A 8 -30.91 -7.30 17.93
N LEU A 9 -31.19 -8.53 18.38
CA LEU A 9 -32.53 -8.96 18.76
C LEU A 9 -33.09 -8.15 19.94
N ALA A 10 -32.27 -7.89 20.96
CA ALA A 10 -32.67 -7.09 22.12
C ALA A 10 -33.06 -5.65 21.73
N LEU A 11 -32.29 -5.03 20.83
CA LEU A 11 -32.56 -3.69 20.33
C LEU A 11 -33.88 -3.60 19.54
N LEU A 12 -34.15 -4.59 18.67
CA LEU A 12 -35.38 -4.63 17.88
C LEU A 12 -36.63 -4.78 18.78
N ARG A 13 -36.56 -5.61 19.82
CA ARG A 13 -37.64 -5.79 20.80
C ARG A 13 -37.91 -4.51 21.60
N ALA A 14 -36.87 -3.80 22.02
CA ALA A 14 -37.01 -2.51 22.70
C ALA A 14 -37.70 -1.47 21.81
N ARG A 15 -37.33 -1.40 20.53
CA ARG A 15 -37.94 -0.47 19.56
C ARG A 15 -39.39 -0.84 19.23
N ARG A 16 -39.71 -2.13 19.23
CA ARG A 16 -41.08 -2.65 19.05
C ARG A 16 -42.01 -2.24 20.18
N ALA A 17 -41.54 -2.23 21.42
CA ALA A 17 -42.31 -1.84 22.59
C ALA A 17 -42.53 -0.32 22.71
N ALA A 18 -41.66 0.50 22.09
CA ALA A 18 -41.69 1.96 22.18
C ALA A 18 -42.58 2.63 21.12
N THR A 19 -43.15 1.88 20.18
CA THR A 19 -43.96 2.42 19.08
C THR A 19 -45.41 1.95 19.15
N THR A 20 -46.34 2.85 18.82
CA THR A 20 -47.78 2.55 18.68
C THR A 20 -48.25 2.59 17.22
N ASP A 21 -47.37 2.91 16.28
CA ASP A 21 -47.65 2.95 14.85
C ASP A 21 -47.81 1.52 14.30
N SER A 22 -49.01 1.17 13.84
CA SER A 22 -49.36 -0.19 13.38
C SER A 22 -48.54 -0.70 12.20
N ALA A 23 -48.06 0.19 11.31
CA ALA A 23 -47.21 -0.21 10.18
C ALA A 23 -45.79 -0.50 10.64
N LEU A 24 -45.25 0.34 11.53
CA LEU A 24 -43.91 0.13 12.13
C LEU A 24 -43.89 -1.13 13.01
N CYS A 25 -44.99 -1.36 13.73
CA CYS A 25 -45.24 -2.56 14.53
C CYS A 25 -45.06 -3.84 13.69
N ALA A 26 -45.78 -3.94 12.57
CA ALA A 26 -45.72 -5.12 11.70
C ALA A 26 -44.32 -5.34 11.08
N ALA A 27 -43.64 -4.26 10.69
CA ALA A 27 -42.30 -4.34 10.12
C ALA A 27 -41.26 -4.85 11.14
N LEU A 28 -41.35 -4.39 12.40
CA LEU A 28 -40.45 -4.83 13.47
C LEU A 28 -40.71 -6.29 13.88
N ASP A 29 -41.97 -6.75 13.87
CA ASP A 29 -42.31 -8.15 14.15
C ASP A 29 -41.72 -9.09 13.09
N ALA A 30 -41.82 -8.72 11.80
CA ALA A 30 -41.22 -9.50 10.71
C ALA A 30 -39.69 -9.59 10.83
N ALA A 31 -39.02 -8.48 11.20
CA ALA A 31 -37.58 -8.45 11.39
C ALA A 31 -37.11 -9.33 12.57
N ILE A 32 -37.86 -9.32 13.68
CA ILE A 32 -37.60 -10.19 14.84
C ILE A 32 -37.70 -11.67 14.45
N ALA A 33 -38.77 -12.06 13.75
CA ALA A 33 -39.00 -13.45 13.34
C ALA A 33 -37.90 -13.97 12.38
N ALA A 34 -37.43 -13.14 11.44
CA ALA A 34 -36.37 -13.51 10.52
C ALA A 34 -35.03 -13.78 11.23
N LEU A 35 -34.70 -12.96 12.23
CA LEU A 35 -33.45 -13.11 13.00
C LEU A 35 -33.47 -14.36 13.89
N GLU A 36 -34.60 -14.68 14.52
CA GLU A 36 -34.79 -15.91 15.31
C GLU A 36 -34.67 -17.17 14.44
N ALA A 37 -35.24 -17.16 13.24
CA ALA A 37 -35.12 -18.27 12.29
C ALA A 37 -33.69 -18.48 11.77
N ALA A 38 -32.87 -17.41 11.71
CA ALA A 38 -31.46 -17.52 11.35
C ALA A 38 -30.64 -18.14 12.49
N MET A 39 -30.89 -17.73 13.74
CA MET A 39 -30.22 -18.30 14.92
C MET A 39 -30.55 -19.78 15.14
N SER A 40 -31.79 -20.21 14.89
CA SER A 40 -32.19 -21.63 14.99
C SER A 40 -31.49 -22.52 13.96
N ARG A 41 -31.25 -22.00 12.75
CA ARG A 41 -30.53 -22.73 11.69
C ARG A 41 -29.04 -22.93 11.95
N GLY A 42 -28.42 -22.08 12.77
CA GLY A 42 -27.02 -22.23 13.20
C GLY A 42 -26.76 -23.39 14.15
N SER A 43 -27.80 -23.97 14.76
CA SER A 43 -27.68 -25.02 15.80
C SER A 43 -27.85 -26.45 15.26
N ALA A 44 -28.23 -26.64 13.98
CA ALA A 44 -28.62 -27.96 13.44
C ALA A 44 -27.52 -28.68 12.65
N ALA A 45 -26.27 -28.21 12.66
CA ALA A 45 -25.13 -28.87 12.00
C ALA A 45 -24.36 -29.83 12.93
N GLY A 46 -25.03 -30.44 13.91
CA GLY A 46 -24.48 -31.50 14.76
C GLY A 46 -24.85 -32.87 14.20
N SER A 47 -24.10 -33.38 13.23
CA SER A 47 -24.23 -34.75 12.71
C SER A 47 -23.72 -35.77 13.75
N GLY A 48 -24.52 -36.05 14.77
CA GLY A 48 -24.34 -37.21 15.64
C GLY A 48 -24.76 -38.47 14.88
N ILE A 49 -23.80 -39.31 14.49
CA ILE A 49 -24.11 -40.61 13.86
C ILE A 49 -24.64 -41.55 14.95
N HIS A 50 -25.92 -41.89 14.84
CA HIS A 50 -26.60 -42.89 15.66
C HIS A 50 -26.29 -44.28 15.08
N PHE A 51 -25.59 -45.13 15.83
CA PHE A 51 -25.49 -46.56 15.48
C PHE A 51 -26.52 -47.33 16.31
N GLY A 52 -27.45 -47.97 15.60
CA GLY A 52 -28.61 -48.66 16.14
C GLY A 52 -28.26 -49.79 17.13
N SER A 53 -29.27 -50.11 17.94
CA SER A 53 -29.20 -51.05 19.05
C SER A 53 -28.96 -52.49 18.60
N GLY A 54 -27.87 -53.10 19.06
CA GLY A 54 -27.76 -54.55 19.16
C GLY A 54 -26.37 -55.10 18.89
N GLY A 55 -25.64 -55.39 19.97
CA GLY A 55 -24.47 -56.28 19.95
C GLY A 55 -23.17 -55.59 20.34
N GLN A 56 -22.65 -55.92 21.53
CA GLN A 56 -21.26 -55.64 21.91
C GLN A 56 -20.32 -56.38 20.95
N PHE A 57 -19.48 -55.63 20.24
CA PHE A 57 -18.23 -56.16 19.69
C PHE A 57 -17.09 -55.24 20.13
N GLY A 58 -16.03 -55.87 20.65
CA GLY A 58 -14.95 -55.27 21.44
C GLY A 58 -14.05 -54.31 20.68
N ASP A 59 -13.00 -53.85 21.39
CA ASP A 59 -12.04 -52.82 20.96
C ASP A 59 -11.72 -52.87 19.46
N VAL A 60 -12.35 -51.96 18.72
CA VAL A 60 -11.92 -51.63 17.37
C VAL A 60 -10.65 -50.81 17.53
N SER A 61 -9.51 -51.47 17.42
CA SER A 61 -8.25 -50.80 17.15
C SER A 61 -8.38 -50.14 15.78
N ILE A 62 -8.34 -48.81 15.78
CA ILE A 62 -8.40 -47.96 14.58
C ILE A 62 -7.20 -48.33 13.70
N GLY A 63 -7.43 -49.19 12.72
CA GLY A 63 -6.37 -49.66 11.82
C GLY A 63 -6.92 -50.37 10.60
N ASP A 64 -7.97 -51.17 10.75
CA ASP A 64 -8.54 -51.93 9.63
C ASP A 64 -10.04 -51.68 9.51
N VAL A 65 -10.42 -50.67 8.73
CA VAL A 65 -11.78 -50.61 8.17
C VAL A 65 -11.68 -50.79 6.66
N ALA A 66 -12.12 -51.97 6.25
CA ALA A 66 -12.38 -52.33 4.88
C ALA A 66 -13.39 -51.38 4.23
N GLY A 67 -13.10 -51.00 2.98
CA GLY A 67 -14.19 -50.76 2.03
C GLY A 67 -14.24 -49.38 1.40
N ARG A 68 -13.32 -49.16 0.45
CA ARG A 68 -13.56 -48.47 -0.83
C ARG A 68 -13.82 -46.96 -0.75
N ASP A 69 -12.75 -46.18 -0.72
CA ASP A 69 -12.39 -45.44 -1.93
C ASP A 69 -10.90 -45.04 -2.01
N ILE A 70 -10.30 -45.63 -3.04
CA ILE A 70 -9.10 -45.34 -3.81
C ILE A 70 -8.44 -43.95 -3.57
N ILE A 71 -7.26 -44.02 -2.96
CA ILE A 71 -6.01 -43.30 -3.27
C ILE A 71 -6.08 -41.76 -3.21
N LYS A 72 -5.86 -41.22 -2.01
CA LYS A 72 -5.11 -39.97 -1.82
C LYS A 72 -3.94 -40.20 -0.86
N GLY A 73 -2.90 -40.81 -1.41
CA GLY A 73 -1.53 -40.87 -0.87
C GLY A 73 -1.36 -41.78 0.35
N ASP A 74 -0.60 -42.87 0.20
CA ASP A 74 0.02 -43.50 1.36
C ASP A 74 0.80 -42.40 2.11
N ARG A 75 0.41 -42.12 3.36
CA ARG A 75 1.21 -41.24 4.22
C ARG A 75 2.38 -42.05 4.76
N ILE A 76 3.44 -42.12 3.98
CA ILE A 76 4.68 -42.75 4.41
C ILE A 76 5.31 -41.83 5.44
N THR A 77 5.15 -42.18 6.71
CA THR A 77 5.72 -41.43 7.83
C THR A 77 7.12 -41.97 8.06
N THR A 78 8.13 -41.27 7.55
CA THR A 78 9.50 -41.50 7.99
C THR A 78 9.74 -40.70 9.26
N GLY A 79 10.43 -41.26 10.25
CA GLY A 79 10.83 -40.52 11.46
C GLY A 79 11.73 -39.31 11.16
N ASP A 80 12.23 -38.63 12.20
CA ASP A 80 13.14 -37.49 12.03
C ASP A 80 14.33 -37.86 11.14
N ILE A 81 14.38 -37.30 9.93
CA ILE A 81 15.47 -37.49 8.97
C ILE A 81 16.58 -36.49 9.31
N THR A 82 17.13 -36.58 10.51
CA THR A 82 18.31 -35.79 10.89
C THR A 82 19.56 -36.61 10.62
N GLY A 83 20.33 -36.21 9.60
CA GLY A 83 21.65 -36.78 9.30
C GLY A 83 21.71 -37.88 8.24
N SER A 84 20.62 -38.21 7.54
CA SER A 84 20.65 -39.21 6.45
C SER A 84 20.03 -38.73 5.12
N SER A 85 20.58 -39.28 4.05
CA SER A 85 20.46 -38.87 2.65
C SER A 85 19.25 -39.50 1.93
N GLY A 86 18.05 -39.05 2.30
CA GLY A 86 16.82 -39.27 1.53
C GLY A 86 16.18 -40.67 1.65
N VAL A 87 14.92 -40.77 1.22
CA VAL A 87 14.07 -41.99 1.29
C VAL A 87 13.90 -42.55 -0.13
N ALA A 88 14.35 -43.78 -0.38
CA ALA A 88 14.10 -44.50 -1.64
C ALA A 88 13.02 -45.57 -1.43
N ILE A 89 12.02 -45.62 -2.31
CA ILE A 89 10.85 -46.51 -2.19
C ILE A 89 10.74 -47.36 -3.46
N GLY A 90 10.93 -48.68 -3.32
CA GLY A 90 10.77 -49.67 -4.40
C GLY A 90 11.98 -50.59 -4.64
N ARG A 91 11.76 -51.76 -5.27
CA ARG A 91 12.83 -52.72 -5.62
C ARG A 91 13.70 -52.14 -6.74
N GLY A 92 14.97 -51.81 -6.43
CA GLY A 92 15.94 -51.22 -7.38
C GLY A 92 16.07 -49.70 -7.30
N ALA A 93 15.36 -49.02 -6.41
CA ALA A 93 15.51 -47.59 -6.20
C ALA A 93 16.80 -47.27 -5.41
N GLN A 94 17.66 -46.42 -5.97
CA GLN A 94 18.85 -45.89 -5.30
C GLN A 94 18.68 -44.38 -5.12
N SER A 95 18.70 -43.91 -3.87
CA SER A 95 18.77 -42.47 -3.57
C SER A 95 20.24 -42.06 -3.52
N SER A 96 20.71 -41.33 -4.53
CA SER A 96 22.01 -40.65 -4.49
C SER A 96 21.79 -39.19 -4.11
N VAL A 97 21.78 -38.89 -2.81
CA VAL A 97 21.86 -37.49 -2.38
C VAL A 97 23.33 -37.09 -2.37
N ARG A 98 23.66 -36.09 -3.18
CA ARG A 98 24.97 -35.45 -3.11
C ARG A 98 25.02 -34.63 -1.82
N THR A 99 25.65 -35.18 -0.79
CA THR A 99 25.80 -34.48 0.49
C THR A 99 26.77 -33.32 0.32
N VAL A 100 26.25 -32.10 0.24
CA VAL A 100 27.07 -30.88 0.22
C VAL A 100 27.09 -30.29 1.62
N HIS A 101 28.24 -30.36 2.30
CA HIS A 101 28.45 -29.70 3.59
C HIS A 101 28.61 -28.19 3.36
N THR A 102 27.50 -27.46 3.28
CA THR A 102 27.50 -25.99 3.25
C THR A 102 27.26 -25.50 4.67
N GLY A 103 28.33 -25.11 5.36
CA GLY A 103 28.29 -24.54 6.72
C GLY A 103 27.63 -23.15 6.81
N GLY A 104 26.42 -23.02 6.26
CA GLY A 104 25.67 -21.77 6.13
C GLY A 104 26.06 -20.97 4.88
N GLY A 105 25.12 -20.81 3.95
CA GLY A 105 25.20 -19.85 2.84
C GLY A 105 24.95 -20.45 1.46
N ASP A 106 23.69 -20.37 1.04
CA ASP A 106 23.14 -20.15 -0.30
C ASP A 106 23.88 -20.72 -1.53
N TYR A 107 23.21 -21.71 -2.13
CA TYR A 107 23.47 -22.25 -3.45
C TYR A 107 23.23 -21.20 -4.54
N ALA A 108 24.28 -20.75 -5.22
CA ALA A 108 24.16 -20.37 -6.62
C ALA A 108 25.22 -21.12 -7.42
N GLU A 109 24.74 -21.86 -8.40
CA GLU A 109 25.50 -22.69 -9.32
C GLU A 109 26.24 -21.77 -10.32
N GLY A 110 27.37 -21.22 -9.88
CA GLY A 110 28.20 -20.30 -10.66
C GLY A 110 29.30 -19.69 -9.79
N SER A 111 30.30 -19.06 -10.41
CA SER A 111 31.37 -18.35 -9.70
C SER A 111 30.80 -17.13 -8.94
N ILE A 112 30.17 -17.34 -7.79
CA ILE A 112 29.71 -16.25 -6.93
C ILE A 112 30.96 -15.57 -6.38
N ASP A 113 31.22 -14.37 -6.87
CA ASP A 113 32.21 -13.46 -6.32
C ASP A 113 31.87 -13.16 -4.86
N LYS A 114 32.64 -13.74 -3.92
CA LYS A 114 32.40 -13.67 -2.47
C LYS A 114 32.86 -12.35 -1.84
N ARG A 115 33.22 -11.32 -2.62
CA ARG A 115 33.59 -10.02 -2.06
C ARG A 115 32.39 -9.48 -1.26
N LYS A 116 32.56 -9.21 0.03
CA LYS A 116 31.51 -8.56 0.82
C LYS A 116 31.42 -7.09 0.40
N GLY A 117 30.40 -6.75 -0.37
CA GLY A 117 30.10 -5.40 -0.82
C GLY A 117 28.74 -5.34 -1.50
N THR A 118 28.15 -4.15 -1.59
CA THR A 118 26.88 -3.92 -2.31
C THR A 118 27.13 -4.10 -3.80
N PHE A 119 26.66 -5.20 -4.40
CA PHE A 119 26.75 -5.40 -5.84
C PHE A 119 25.47 -4.87 -6.49
N VAL A 120 25.49 -3.59 -6.85
CA VAL A 120 24.49 -3.00 -7.74
C VAL A 120 25.03 -3.13 -9.17
N SER A 121 24.35 -3.88 -10.03
CA SER A 121 24.62 -3.86 -11.47
C SER A 121 23.73 -2.78 -12.09
N GLY A 122 24.28 -1.57 -12.22
CA GLY A 122 23.60 -0.36 -12.67
C GLY A 122 24.18 0.89 -12.00
N ASP A 123 23.80 2.08 -12.46
CA ASP A 123 24.22 3.34 -11.83
C ASP A 123 23.71 3.39 -10.37
N GLN A 124 24.64 3.30 -9.42
CA GLN A 124 24.33 3.43 -8.00
C GLN A 124 24.34 4.91 -7.61
N PHE A 125 23.17 5.52 -7.56
CA PHE A 125 22.99 6.84 -6.96
C PHE A 125 23.09 6.73 -5.43
N THR A 126 24.30 6.82 -4.91
CA THR A 126 24.53 6.88 -3.46
C THR A 126 24.19 8.29 -3.00
N MET A 127 22.94 8.48 -2.57
CA MET A 127 22.57 9.69 -1.84
C MET A 127 23.04 9.51 -0.39
N SER A 128 24.01 10.31 0.05
CA SER A 128 24.42 10.39 1.46
C SER A 128 24.15 11.80 1.99
N GLY A 129 23.48 11.90 3.14
CA GLY A 129 23.07 13.17 3.75
C GLY A 129 22.00 13.01 4.83
N ASN A 130 21.69 14.09 5.55
CA ASN A 130 20.57 14.14 6.50
C ASN A 130 19.26 14.34 5.72
N PHE A 131 18.52 13.26 5.50
CA PHE A 131 17.28 13.27 4.75
C PHE A 131 16.11 13.74 5.63
N SER A 132 15.94 15.05 5.78
CA SER A 132 14.66 15.60 6.23
C SER A 132 13.61 15.25 5.18
N GLY A 133 12.56 14.50 5.55
CA GLY A 133 11.51 14.04 4.62
C GLY A 133 10.88 15.17 3.79
N ALA A 134 10.72 16.36 4.39
CA ALA A 134 10.24 17.56 3.70
C ALA A 134 11.18 18.03 2.57
N ILE A 135 12.50 18.01 2.79
CA ILE A 135 13.49 18.44 1.80
C ILE A 135 13.54 17.47 0.61
N LEU A 136 13.44 16.16 0.87
CA LEU A 136 13.33 15.16 -0.21
C LEU A 136 12.07 15.37 -1.05
N ASN A 137 10.95 15.70 -0.41
CA ASN A 137 9.70 15.95 -1.11
C ASN A 137 9.81 17.18 -2.02
N ILE A 138 10.38 18.29 -1.52
CA ILE A 138 10.59 19.53 -2.30
C ILE A 138 11.43 19.28 -3.56
N LYS A 139 12.58 18.58 -3.44
CA LYS A 139 13.44 18.28 -4.61
C LYS A 139 12.72 17.42 -5.64
N SER A 140 12.01 16.37 -5.19
CA SER A 140 11.23 15.49 -6.06
C SER A 140 10.14 16.29 -6.80
N THR A 141 9.38 17.08 -6.06
CA THR A 141 8.32 17.95 -6.60
C THR A 141 8.87 18.89 -7.68
N LEU A 142 9.94 19.64 -7.41
CA LEU A 142 10.48 20.61 -8.37
C LEU A 142 11.20 19.95 -9.56
N SER A 143 11.79 18.76 -9.38
CA SER A 143 12.33 17.96 -10.48
C SER A 143 11.24 17.54 -11.46
N ASN A 144 10.11 17.03 -10.94
CA ASN A 144 8.96 16.64 -11.76
C ASN A 144 8.36 17.84 -12.51
N VAL A 145 8.34 19.02 -11.88
CA VAL A 145 7.93 20.27 -12.52
C VAL A 145 8.86 20.63 -13.69
N THR A 146 10.17 20.54 -13.49
CA THR A 146 11.17 20.84 -14.53
C THR A 146 11.02 19.91 -15.74
N GLN A 147 10.77 18.63 -15.51
CA GLN A 147 10.48 17.64 -16.56
C GLN A 147 9.18 17.98 -17.30
N SER A 148 8.12 18.34 -16.56
CA SER A 148 6.82 18.71 -17.13
C SER A 148 6.91 19.94 -18.03
N ILE A 149 7.72 20.93 -17.66
CA ILE A 149 7.99 22.12 -18.50
C ILE A 149 8.65 21.70 -19.82
N GLY A 150 9.66 20.83 -19.75
CA GLY A 150 10.38 20.33 -20.93
C GLY A 150 9.49 19.54 -21.89
N ALA A 151 8.54 18.76 -21.36
CA ALA A 151 7.59 17.99 -22.14
C ALA A 151 6.40 18.82 -22.67
N SER A 152 6.19 20.04 -22.17
CA SER A 152 5.02 20.84 -22.52
C SER A 152 5.03 21.30 -23.98
N SER A 153 3.86 21.36 -24.63
CA SER A 153 3.71 21.90 -25.99
C SER A 153 3.55 23.43 -26.02
N ASN A 154 3.33 24.06 -24.86
CA ASN A 154 2.97 25.47 -24.75
C ASN A 154 4.13 26.34 -24.30
N GLY A 155 4.11 27.62 -24.65
CA GLY A 155 5.21 28.55 -24.40
C GLY A 155 6.36 28.37 -25.38
N ASP A 156 7.05 29.47 -25.68
CA ASP A 156 8.24 29.45 -26.51
C ASP A 156 9.45 28.82 -25.78
N THR A 157 10.46 28.41 -26.54
CA THR A 157 11.66 27.74 -25.99
C THR A 157 12.40 28.60 -24.96
N ALA A 158 12.41 29.93 -25.14
CA ALA A 158 13.09 30.84 -24.22
C ALA A 158 12.34 30.96 -22.90
N ALA A 159 11.01 31.05 -22.93
CA ALA A 159 10.15 31.08 -21.77
C ALA A 159 10.22 29.77 -20.97
N LYS A 160 10.32 28.61 -21.64
CA LYS A 160 10.55 27.31 -20.98
C LYS A 160 11.90 27.25 -20.29
N ALA A 161 12.98 27.63 -20.99
CA ALA A 161 14.32 27.64 -20.42
C ALA A 161 14.39 28.60 -19.20
N GLN A 162 13.80 29.79 -19.32
CA GLN A 162 13.71 30.74 -18.22
C GLN A 162 12.92 30.17 -17.03
N LEU A 163 11.79 29.50 -17.28
CA LEU A 163 10.98 28.90 -16.24
C LEU A 163 11.73 27.76 -15.53
N GLN A 164 12.43 26.90 -16.26
CA GLN A 164 13.25 25.83 -15.69
C GLN A 164 14.37 26.37 -14.80
N GLU A 165 15.07 27.41 -15.27
CA GLU A 165 16.11 28.09 -14.51
C GLU A 165 15.55 28.68 -13.21
N LEU A 166 14.39 29.35 -13.27
CA LEU A 166 13.74 29.92 -12.09
C LEU A 166 13.28 28.84 -11.10
N ILE A 167 12.77 27.70 -11.58
CA ILE A 167 12.39 26.57 -10.72
C ILE A 167 13.61 25.94 -10.05
N ALA A 168 14.73 25.83 -10.76
CA ALA A 168 15.99 25.37 -10.18
C ALA A 168 16.51 26.33 -9.11
N GLN A 169 16.47 27.64 -9.37
CA GLN A 169 16.81 28.67 -8.38
C GLN A 169 15.90 28.63 -7.15
N LEU A 170 14.59 28.43 -7.36
CA LEU A 170 13.63 28.26 -6.27
C LEU A 170 14.01 27.05 -5.40
N GLY A 171 14.27 25.90 -6.01
CA GLY A 171 14.68 24.70 -5.28
C GLY A 171 15.96 24.89 -4.47
N ALA A 172 16.99 25.49 -5.08
CA ALA A 172 18.25 25.77 -4.39
C ALA A 172 18.08 26.72 -3.19
N GLU A 173 17.13 27.65 -3.26
CA GLU A 173 16.83 28.54 -2.15
C GLU A 173 16.02 27.82 -1.06
N LEU A 174 15.01 27.03 -1.43
CA LEU A 174 14.21 26.24 -0.49
C LEU A 174 15.03 25.17 0.24
N GLU A 175 16.18 24.73 -0.30
CA GLU A 175 17.12 23.85 0.42
C GLU A 175 17.77 24.51 1.64
N LYS A 176 17.79 25.85 1.69
CA LYS A 176 18.33 26.62 2.82
C LYS A 176 17.30 26.83 3.94
N THR A 177 16.10 26.25 3.78
CA THR A 177 14.99 26.46 4.71
C THR A 177 15.34 25.98 6.13
N PRO A 178 15.16 26.82 7.16
CA PRO A 178 15.27 26.40 8.55
C PRO A 178 14.21 25.33 8.89
N LYS A 179 14.52 24.42 9.82
CA LYS A 179 13.58 23.36 10.24
C LYS A 179 12.20 23.88 10.65
N ASP A 180 12.15 25.05 11.29
CA ASP A 180 10.92 25.66 11.78
C ASP A 180 10.01 26.20 10.65
N SER A 181 10.53 26.27 9.41
CA SER A 181 9.82 26.76 8.23
C SER A 181 9.73 25.72 7.10
N GLU A 182 10.02 24.44 7.37
CA GLU A 182 9.97 23.36 6.38
C GLU A 182 8.58 23.24 5.73
N GLY A 183 7.51 23.41 6.51
CA GLY A 183 6.13 23.37 6.00
C GLY A 183 5.80 24.52 5.03
N ASP A 184 6.32 25.72 5.29
CA ASP A 184 6.14 26.87 4.39
C ASP A 184 6.91 26.67 3.08
N ALA A 185 8.12 26.09 3.13
CA ALA A 185 8.87 25.75 1.93
C ALA A 185 8.20 24.65 1.09
N GLU A 186 7.62 23.64 1.73
CA GLU A 186 6.82 22.63 1.04
C GLU A 186 5.59 23.23 0.38
N ALA A 187 4.88 24.14 1.07
CA ALA A 187 3.75 24.86 0.50
C ALA A 187 4.15 25.69 -0.73
N VAL A 188 5.31 26.36 -0.70
CA VAL A 188 5.84 27.08 -1.86
C VAL A 188 6.12 26.13 -3.03
N ALA A 189 6.75 24.98 -2.76
CA ALA A 189 7.07 23.99 -3.79
C ALA A 189 5.82 23.39 -4.45
N GLU A 190 4.82 22.97 -3.67
CA GLU A 190 3.56 22.43 -4.21
C GLU A 190 2.75 23.50 -4.95
N THR A 191 2.74 24.74 -4.45
CA THR A 191 2.05 25.83 -5.14
C THR A 191 2.74 26.17 -6.47
N ALA A 192 4.07 26.17 -6.51
CA ALA A 192 4.84 26.34 -7.75
C ALA A 192 4.52 25.24 -8.76
N LYS A 193 4.46 23.98 -8.30
CA LYS A 193 4.07 22.83 -9.12
C LYS A 193 2.68 23.02 -9.73
N HIS A 194 1.69 23.33 -8.91
CA HIS A 194 0.34 23.56 -9.40
C HIS A 194 0.28 24.71 -10.42
N ALA A 195 0.98 25.81 -10.18
CA ALA A 195 1.01 26.95 -11.10
C ALA A 195 1.59 26.57 -12.46
N VAL A 196 2.70 25.82 -12.47
CA VAL A 196 3.34 25.35 -13.70
C VAL A 196 2.48 24.30 -14.42
N GLU A 197 1.85 23.37 -13.70
CA GLU A 197 0.94 22.38 -14.28
C GLU A 197 -0.24 23.07 -14.98
N GLN A 198 -0.83 24.11 -14.38
CA GLN A 198 -1.92 24.85 -15.02
C GLN A 198 -1.46 25.57 -16.29
N ALA A 199 -0.25 26.12 -16.30
CA ALA A 199 0.32 26.85 -17.43
C ALA A 199 0.77 25.93 -18.58
N THR A 200 1.22 24.72 -18.25
CA THR A 200 1.76 23.75 -19.24
C THR A 200 0.70 22.82 -19.84
N LYS A 201 -0.53 22.80 -19.31
CA LYS A 201 -1.68 22.09 -19.89
C LYS A 201 -1.94 22.50 -21.33
N ALA A 202 -2.28 21.56 -22.20
CA ALA A 202 -2.59 21.80 -23.63
C ALA A 202 -3.55 22.98 -23.89
N LYS A 203 -4.52 23.22 -23.00
CA LYS A 203 -5.35 24.43 -22.98
C LYS A 203 -5.28 25.07 -21.60
N PRO A 204 -4.35 25.99 -21.36
CA PRO A 204 -4.16 26.56 -20.03
C PRO A 204 -5.27 27.55 -19.72
N ASN A 205 -5.85 27.45 -18.52
CA ASN A 205 -6.95 28.30 -18.09
C ASN A 205 -6.38 29.58 -17.45
N LYS A 206 -6.53 30.72 -18.14
CA LYS A 206 -6.03 32.03 -17.71
C LYS A 206 -6.37 32.37 -16.26
N ALA A 207 -7.62 32.16 -15.85
CA ALA A 207 -8.05 32.47 -14.49
C ALA A 207 -7.34 31.59 -13.46
N LEU A 208 -7.20 30.28 -13.73
CA LEU A 208 -6.51 29.36 -12.83
C LEU A 208 -5.01 29.63 -12.78
N VAL A 209 -4.37 29.94 -13.91
CA VAL A 209 -2.95 30.32 -13.94
C VAL A 209 -2.72 31.58 -13.12
N GLN A 210 -3.60 32.57 -13.21
CA GLN A 210 -3.49 33.79 -12.41
C GLN A 210 -3.69 33.53 -10.91
N ILE A 211 -4.71 32.76 -10.53
CA ILE A 211 -4.95 32.38 -9.13
C ILE A 211 -3.75 31.62 -8.56
N SER A 212 -3.20 30.65 -9.31
CA SER A 212 -2.01 29.91 -8.88
C SER A 212 -0.76 30.78 -8.82
N ALA A 213 -0.60 31.73 -9.75
CA ALA A 213 0.49 32.71 -9.73
C ALA A 213 0.45 33.61 -8.49
N GLU A 214 -0.74 34.07 -8.10
CA GLU A 214 -0.97 34.87 -6.89
C GLU A 214 -0.77 34.02 -5.63
N GLY A 215 -1.27 32.79 -5.62
CA GLY A 215 -1.05 31.83 -4.53
C GLY A 215 0.43 31.56 -4.29
N LEU A 216 1.23 31.40 -5.36
CA LEU A 216 2.67 31.19 -5.26
C LEU A 216 3.36 32.40 -4.60
N LYS A 217 2.99 33.63 -4.97
CA LYS A 217 3.52 34.85 -4.34
C LYS A 217 3.15 34.92 -2.87
N ALA A 218 1.91 34.60 -2.51
CA ALA A 218 1.45 34.59 -1.12
C ALA A 218 2.19 33.55 -0.27
N ALA A 219 2.36 32.32 -0.77
CA ALA A 219 3.14 31.29 -0.09
C ALA A 219 4.61 31.72 0.11
N ALA A 220 5.22 32.31 -0.92
CA ALA A 220 6.58 32.82 -0.85
C ALA A 220 6.73 33.99 0.14
N GLN A 221 5.68 34.78 0.33
CA GLN A 221 5.69 35.91 1.27
C GLN A 221 5.72 35.44 2.73
N ASN A 222 5.07 34.32 3.06
CA ASN A 222 5.15 33.71 4.39
C ASN A 222 6.58 33.25 4.70
N LEU A 223 7.32 32.78 3.68
CA LEU A 223 8.70 32.32 3.83
C LEU A 223 9.73 33.47 3.74
N ALA A 224 9.34 34.67 3.31
CA ALA A 224 10.28 35.77 3.06
C ALA A 224 11.04 36.25 4.30
N ALA A 225 10.50 36.04 5.50
CA ALA A 225 11.19 36.33 6.76
C ALA A 225 12.38 35.38 7.01
N ALA A 226 12.26 34.12 6.59
CA ALA A 226 13.31 33.10 6.72
C ALA A 226 14.25 33.09 5.49
N LEU A 227 13.70 33.26 4.29
CA LEU A 227 14.42 33.23 3.01
C LEU A 227 13.97 34.39 2.10
N PRO A 228 14.58 35.58 2.22
CA PRO A 228 14.17 36.78 1.48
C PRO A 228 14.25 36.65 -0.04
N ALA A 229 15.10 35.75 -0.54
CA ALA A 229 15.27 35.52 -1.97
C ALA A 229 14.12 34.72 -2.61
N VAL A 230 13.28 34.03 -1.82
CA VAL A 230 12.19 33.18 -2.36
C VAL A 230 11.10 34.03 -3.02
N LEU A 231 10.69 35.14 -2.41
CA LEU A 231 9.65 36.03 -2.94
C LEU A 231 9.97 36.62 -4.33
N PRO A 232 11.16 37.21 -4.60
CA PRO A 232 11.48 37.71 -5.93
C PRO A 232 11.60 36.58 -6.97
N ILE A 233 12.04 35.38 -6.59
CA ILE A 233 12.08 34.22 -7.50
C ILE A 233 10.65 33.77 -7.85
N ALA A 234 9.80 33.57 -6.84
CA ALA A 234 8.39 33.22 -7.00
C ALA A 234 7.62 34.24 -7.87
N THR A 235 7.94 35.53 -7.71
CA THR A 235 7.36 36.59 -8.53
C THR A 235 7.75 36.47 -10.00
N LYS A 236 9.04 36.22 -10.30
CA LYS A 236 9.51 35.99 -11.68
C LYS A 236 8.91 34.73 -12.28
N ILE A 237 8.72 33.67 -11.50
CA ILE A 237 8.02 32.45 -11.94
C ILE A 237 6.59 32.80 -12.34
N ALA A 238 5.86 33.48 -11.46
CA ALA A 238 4.48 33.92 -11.70
C ALA A 238 4.34 34.77 -12.98
N GLU A 239 5.28 35.67 -13.25
CA GLU A 239 5.29 36.47 -14.48
C GLU A 239 5.61 35.62 -15.72
N THR A 240 6.51 34.64 -15.59
CA THR A 240 6.90 33.77 -16.70
C THR A 240 5.76 32.84 -17.10
N ILE A 241 5.06 32.23 -16.13
CA ILE A 241 3.91 31.33 -16.42
C ILE A 241 2.72 32.08 -17.03
N GLN A 242 2.56 33.38 -16.78
CA GLN A 242 1.55 34.19 -17.44
C GLN A 242 1.81 34.37 -18.95
N ARG A 243 3.03 34.13 -19.42
CA ARG A 243 3.35 34.17 -20.86
C ARG A 243 2.97 32.87 -21.59
N PHE A 244 2.56 31.83 -20.87
CA PHE A 244 2.15 30.54 -21.44
C PHE A 244 0.65 30.48 -21.82
N VAL A 245 -0.11 31.53 -21.49
CA VAL A 245 -1.59 31.60 -21.66
C VAL A 245 -2.06 32.64 -22.66
#